data_AF-A0A4D4J6S6-F1
#
_entry.id   AF-A0A4D4J6S6-F1
#
_cell.length_a   1.000
_cell.length_b   1.000
_cell.length_c   1.000
_cell.angle_alpha   90.00
_cell.angle_beta   90.00
_cell.angle_gamma   90.00
#
_symmetry.space_group_name_H-M   'P 1'
#
loop_
_entity.id
_entity.type
_entity.pdbx_description
1 polymer ?
#
loop_
_entity_poly.entity_id
_entity_poly.type
_entity_poly.pdbx_seq_one_letter_code
_entity_poly.pdbx_strand_id
1 'polypeptide(L)' 'MDTTGIPHPPGRIPLLGDVRGINYRTAVQDSLRLSRDIGPIFRCEFLGTKIVTD' A
#
# COMPACT_ATOMS: atom_id res chain seq x y z
N MET A 1 8.08 -10.97 -10.99
CA MET A 1 6.89 -11.46 -10.25
C MET A 1 5.69 -10.76 -10.85
N ASP A 2 4.69 -11.50 -11.33
CA ASP A 2 3.42 -10.91 -11.76
C ASP A 2 2.68 -10.42 -10.53
N THR A 3 2.27 -9.16 -10.56
CA THR A 3 1.82 -8.40 -9.40
C THR A 3 0.45 -7.78 -9.60
N THR A 4 -0.16 -8.05 -10.77
CA THR A 4 -1.37 -7.44 -11.30
C THR A 4 -2.62 -7.84 -10.51
N GLY A 5 -2.57 -8.93 -9.73
CA GLY A 5 -3.68 -9.42 -8.90
C GLY A 5 -3.61 -9.07 -7.41
N ILE A 6 -2.56 -8.38 -6.95
CA ILE A 6 -2.42 -8.02 -5.53
C ILE A 6 -3.20 -6.73 -5.25
N PRO A 7 -4.10 -6.70 -4.24
CA PRO A 7 -4.86 -5.52 -3.86
C PRO A 7 -3.96 -4.31 -3.56
N HIS A 8 -4.43 -3.12 -3.92
CA HIS A 8 -3.75 -1.86 -3.70
C HIS A 8 -4.68 -0.84 -3.03
N PRO A 9 -4.13 -0.01 -2.11
CA PRO A 9 -4.88 1.04 -1.43
C PRO A 9 -5.59 1.99 -2.41
N PRO A 10 -6.81 2.46 -2.08
CA PRO A 10 -7.50 3.45 -2.88
C PRO A 10 -6.75 4.81 -2.84
N GLY A 11 -6.79 5.55 -3.95
CA GLY A 11 -6.23 6.91 -4.02
C GLY A 11 -4.81 7.00 -4.58
N ARG A 12 -4.38 6.04 -5.39
CA ARG A 12 -3.10 6.08 -6.11
C ARG A 12 -2.99 7.33 -6.97
N ILE A 13 -1.90 8.09 -6.78
CA ILE A 13 -1.57 9.25 -7.59
C ILE A 13 -0.50 8.85 -8.60
N PRO A 14 -0.66 9.17 -9.90
CA PRO A 14 0.40 8.93 -10.89
C PRO A 14 1.73 9.52 -10.40
N LEU A 15 2.81 8.73 -10.44
CA LEU A 15 4.17 9.01 -9.94
C LEU A 15 4.38 8.94 -8.42
N LEU A 16 3.41 9.36 -7.59
CA LEU A 16 3.59 9.33 -6.14
C LEU A 16 3.22 7.97 -5.53
N GLY A 17 2.32 7.21 -6.16
CA GLY A 17 1.80 5.96 -5.62
C GLY A 17 0.65 6.18 -4.64
N ASP A 18 0.52 5.32 -3.65
CA ASP A 18 -0.57 5.22 -2.66
C ASP A 18 -0.46 6.22 -1.50
N VAL A 19 0.08 7.40 -1.80
CA VAL A 19 0.41 8.46 -0.83
C VAL A 19 -0.80 8.99 -0.07
N ARG A 20 -1.99 8.93 -0.66
CA ARG A 20 -3.23 9.39 -0.02
C ARG A 20 -3.75 8.42 1.04
N GLY A 21 -3.38 7.15 0.96
CA GLY A 21 -3.86 6.11 1.88
C GLY A 21 -2.87 5.75 2.99
N ILE A 22 -1.63 6.27 2.95
CA ILE A 22 -0.53 5.80 3.79
C ILE A 22 0.29 6.97 4.31
N ASN A 23 0.45 7.06 5.63
CA ASN A 23 1.36 7.97 6.28
C ASN A 23 2.68 7.26 6.59
N TYR A 24 3.77 7.73 5.95
CA TYR A 24 5.11 7.17 6.12
C TYR A 24 5.63 7.21 7.57
N ARG A 25 5.13 8.13 8.41
CA ARG A 25 5.51 8.22 9.83
C ARG A 25 4.84 7.15 10.69
N THR A 26 3.80 6.51 10.18
CA THR A 26 3.00 5.49 10.87
C THR A 26 2.81 4.25 9.99
N ALA A 27 3.80 3.94 9.15
CA ALA A 27 3.71 2.91 8.10
C ALA A 27 3.26 1.52 8.62
N VAL A 28 3.72 1.11 9.80
CA VAL A 28 3.34 -0.17 10.44
C VAL A 28 1.89 -0.15 10.94
N GLN A 29 1.41 0.98 11.43
CA GLN A 29 0.04 1.09 11.93
C GLN A 29 -0.95 1.15 10.77
N ASP A 30 -0.58 1.84 9.69
CA ASP A 30 -1.36 1.89 8.47
C ASP A 30 -1.39 0.53 7.77
N SER A 31 -0.31 -0.25 7.79
CA SER A 31 -0.35 -1.62 7.24
C SER A 31 -1.33 -2.51 7.99
N LEU A 32 -1.41 -2.41 9.32
CA LEU A 32 -2.40 -3.12 10.14
C LEU A 32 -3.84 -2.65 9.91
N ARG A 33 -4.05 -1.38 9.52
CA ARG A 33 -5.37 -0.88 9.14
C ARG A 33 -5.74 -1.39 7.75
N LEU A 34 -4.82 -1.29 6.79
CA LEU A 34 -5.02 -1.76 5.42
C LEU A 34 -5.29 -3.27 5.36
N SER A 35 -4.59 -4.06 6.18
CA SER A 35 -4.79 -5.50 6.30
C SER A 35 -6.25 -5.86 6.64
N ARG A 36 -6.92 -5.03 7.46
CA ARG A 36 -8.34 -5.19 7.81
C ARG A 36 -9.28 -4.76 6.70
N ASP A 37 -8.88 -3.79 5.88
CA ASP A 37 -9.76 -3.20 4.87
C ASP A 37 -9.70 -3.95 3.53
N ILE A 38 -8.50 -4.36 3.08
CA ILE A 38 -8.29 -4.96 1.75
C ILE A 38 -7.68 -6.37 1.79
N GLY A 39 -7.51 -6.93 2.98
CA GLY A 39 -7.02 -8.29 3.21
C GLY A 39 -5.55 -8.34 3.62
N PRO A 40 -5.06 -9.51 4.07
CA PRO A 40 -3.75 -9.64 4.71
C PRO A 40 -2.57 -9.33 3.77
N ILE A 41 -2.72 -9.61 2.47
CA ILE A 41 -1.67 -9.41 1.47
C ILE A 41 -2.07 -8.26 0.56
N PHE A 42 -1.26 -7.21 0.54
CA PHE A 42 -1.47 -6.04 -0.30
C PHE A 42 -0.15 -5.39 -0.67
N ARG A 43 -0.17 -4.57 -1.72
CA ARG A 43 0.97 -3.75 -2.14
C ARG A 43 0.71 -2.29 -1.86
N CYS A 44 1.73 -1.63 -1.32
CA CYS A 44 1.76 -0.19 -1.16
C CYS A 44 2.98 0.39 -1.89
N GLU A 45 2.77 1.45 -2.66
CA GLU A 45 3.85 2.18 -3.33
C GLU A 45 3.89 3.64 -2.84
N PHE A 46 5.05 4.15 -2.45
CA PHE A 46 5.21 5.55 -2.04
C PHE A 46 6.51 6.11 -2.61
N LEU A 47 6.44 7.14 -3.45
CA LEU A 47 7.61 7.78 -4.08
C LEU A 47 8.58 6.77 -4.72
N GLY A 48 8.05 5.74 -5.38
CA GLY A 48 8.84 4.65 -5.99
C GLY A 48 9.34 3.57 -5.01
N THR A 49 9.12 3.74 -3.72
CA THR A 49 9.37 2.70 -2.70
C THR A 49 8.20 1.73 -2.68
N LYS A 50 8.46 0.45 -2.95
CA LYS A 50 7.45 -0.61 -2.90
C LYS A 50 7.53 -1.33 -1.56
N ILE A 51 6.46 -1.27 -0.79
CA ILE A 51 6.27 -2.03 0.43
C ILE A 51 5.35 -3.19 0.08
N VAL A 52 5.85 -4.41 0.26
CA VAL A 52 5.06 -5.63 0.17
C VAL A 52 4.93 -6.17 1.58
N THR A 53 3.69 -6.28 2.05
CA THR A 53 3.38 -6.87 3.36
C THR A 53 2.73 -8.23 3.09
N ASP A 54 3.32 -9.27 3.67
CA ASP A 54 2.83 -10.67 3.72
C ASP A 54 2.17 -10.91 5.08
#